data_AF-A0A355EZ52-F1
#
_entry.id   AF-A0A355EZ52-F1
#
_cell.length_a   1.000
_cell.length_b   1.000
_cell.length_c   1.000
_cell.angle_alpha   90.00
_cell.angle_beta   90.00
_cell.angle_gamma   90.00
#
_symmetry.space_group_name_H-M   'P 1'
#
loop_
_entity.id
_entity.type
_entity.pdbx_description
1 polymer ?
#
loop_
_entity_poly.entity_id
_entity_poly.type
_entity_poly.pdbx_seq_one_letter_code
_entity_poly.pdbx_strand_id
1 'polypeptide(L)' 'APPPAAGSLEDLPLEDVERVLIQKALARYGGNVSQAAHALGLSRSALYRRLEKHGL' A
#
# COMPACT_ATOMS: atom_id res chain seq x y z
N ALA A 1 15.12 -21.48 -17.36
CA ALA A 1 15.16 -20.33 -16.43
C ALA A 1 14.19 -20.60 -15.30
N PRO A 2 14.58 -20.44 -14.02
CA PRO A 2 13.63 -20.55 -12.92
C PRO A 2 12.61 -19.39 -13.01
N PRO A 3 11.36 -19.56 -12.55
CA PRO A 3 10.43 -18.46 -12.42
C PRO A 3 11.00 -17.45 -11.40
N PRO A 4 10.76 -16.13 -11.53
CA PRO A 4 11.11 -15.20 -10.49
C PRO A 4 10.35 -15.62 -9.23
N ALA A 5 11.09 -16.11 -8.23
CA ALA A 5 10.57 -16.32 -6.90
C ALA A 5 9.89 -15.01 -6.50
N ALA A 6 8.67 -15.08 -5.96
CA ALA A 6 7.97 -13.92 -5.43
C ALA A 6 8.96 -13.13 -4.57
N GLY A 7 9.41 -11.98 -5.08
CA GLY A 7 10.42 -11.17 -4.41
C GLY A 7 9.91 -10.89 -3.01
N SER A 8 10.69 -11.32 -2.02
CA SER A 8 10.41 -11.00 -0.63
C SER A 8 10.21 -9.48 -0.53
N LEU A 9 9.33 -9.00 0.35
CA LEU A 9 9.03 -7.56 0.50
C LEU A 9 10.30 -6.71 0.70
N GLU A 10 11.39 -7.33 1.16
CA GLU A 10 12.74 -6.78 1.31
C GLU A 10 13.49 -6.48 0.01
N ASP A 11 13.11 -7.08 -1.13
CA ASP A 11 13.72 -6.85 -2.45
C ASP A 11 12.94 -5.83 -3.28
N LEU A 12 11.73 -5.47 -2.85
CA LEU A 12 10.91 -4.46 -3.52
C LEU A 12 11.40 -3.05 -3.20
N PRO A 13 11.37 -2.14 -4.18
CA PRO A 13 11.62 -0.74 -3.90
C PRO A 13 10.57 -0.21 -2.91
N LEU A 14 10.97 0.75 -2.08
CA LEU A 14 10.13 1.27 -1.00
C LEU A 14 8.76 1.76 -1.49
N GLU A 15 8.69 2.30 -2.71
CA GLU A 15 7.43 2.72 -3.33
C GLU A 15 6.49 1.55 -3.62
N ASP A 16 6.99 0.42 -4.09
CA ASP A 16 6.16 -0.76 -4.33
C ASP A 16 5.69 -1.38 -3.00
N VAL A 17 6.56 -1.40 -1.98
CA VAL A 17 6.16 -1.81 -0.62
C VAL A 17 5.04 -0.92 -0.10
N GLU A 18 5.18 0.40 -0.22
CA GLU A 18 4.15 1.36 0.18
C GLU A 18 2.84 1.11 -0.57
N ARG A 19 2.89 0.92 -1.89
CA ARG A 19 1.72 0.63 -2.73
C ARG A 19 1.01 -0.66 -2.30
N VAL A 20 1.77 -1.71 -1.99
CA VAL A 20 1.23 -2.99 -1.51
C VAL A 20 0.56 -2.82 -0.14
N LEU A 21 1.17 -2.06 0.77
CA LEU A 21 0.60 -1.80 2.10
C LEU A 21 -0.70 -1.00 2.03
N ILE A 22 -0.77 0.00 1.17
CA ILE A 22 -1.99 0.80 0.94
C ILE A 22 -3.12 -0.08 0.42
N GLN A 23 -2.86 -0.90 -0.60
CA GLN A 23 -3.87 -1.81 -1.16
C GLN A 23 -4.34 -2.85 -0.14
N LYS A 24 -3.42 -3.44 0.63
CA LYS A 24 -3.77 -4.39 1.70
C LYS A 24 -4.63 -3.75 2.78
N ALA A 25 -4.32 -2.51 3.19
CA ALA A 25 -5.12 -1.79 4.17
C ALA A 25 -6.51 -1.48 3.62
N LEU A 26 -6.62 -0.95 2.40
CA LEU A 26 -7.93 -0.69 1.77
C LEU A 26 -8.76 -1.96 1.65
N ALA A 27 -8.18 -3.07 1.18
CA ALA A 27 -8.87 -4.35 1.09
C ALA A 27 -9.35 -4.84 2.47
N ARG A 28 -8.50 -4.75 3.49
CA ARG A 28 -8.82 -5.16 4.87
C ARG A 28 -10.00 -4.37 5.47
N TYR A 29 -10.11 -3.08 5.14
CA TYR A 29 -11.15 -2.20 5.65
C TYR A 29 -12.26 -1.91 4.63
N GLY A 30 -12.42 -2.75 3.60
CA GLY A 30 -13.51 -2.64 2.62
C GLY A 30 -13.54 -1.32 1.85
N GLY A 31 -12.37 -0.75 1.55
CA GLY A 31 -12.25 0.55 0.88
C GLY A 31 -12.43 1.76 1.81
N ASN A 32 -12.62 1.57 3.11
CA ASN A 32 -12.72 2.69 4.05
C ASN A 32 -11.36 3.37 4.25
N VAL A 33 -11.15 4.47 3.51
CA VAL A 33 -9.93 5.27 3.52
C VAL A 33 -9.58 5.77 4.92
N SER A 34 -10.57 6.11 5.76
CA SER A 34 -10.29 6.61 7.12
C SER A 34 -9.72 5.54 8.03
N GLN A 35 -10.27 4.32 7.97
CA GLN A 35 -9.80 3.18 8.74
C GLN A 35 -8.45 2.68 8.22
N ALA A 36 -8.27 2.61 6.89
CA ALA A 36 -7.00 2.25 6.27
C ALA A 36 -5.89 3.24 6.61
N ALA A 37 -6.15 4.55 6.58
CA ALA A 37 -5.19 5.57 6.97
C ALA A 37 -4.79 5.41 8.44
N HIS A 38 -5.77 5.24 9.34
CA HIS A 38 -5.51 5.06 10.76
C HIS A 38 -4.65 3.82 11.03
N ALA A 39 -4.95 2.69 10.38
CA ALA A 39 -4.19 1.45 10.50
C ALA A 39 -2.75 1.57 9.99
N LEU A 40 -2.50 2.44 9.01
CA LEU A 40 -1.17 2.75 8.48
C LEU A 40 -0.45 3.87 9.25
N GLY A 41 -1.06 4.44 10.30
CA GLY A 41 -0.49 5.55 11.07
C GLY A 41 -0.48 6.88 10.31
N LEU A 42 -1.37 7.05 9.34
CA LEU A 42 -1.46 8.22 8.47
C LEU A 42 -2.71 9.05 8.78
N SER A 43 -2.64 10.34 8.47
CA SER A 43 -3.85 11.12 8.31
C SER A 43 -4.59 10.72 7.02
N ARG A 44 -5.90 10.97 6.96
CA ARG A 44 -6.70 10.75 5.73
C ARG A 44 -6.10 11.46 4.51
N SER A 45 -5.73 12.73 4.67
CA SER A 45 -5.13 13.54 3.60
C SER A 45 -3.78 12.99 3.14
N ALA A 46 -2.97 12.43 4.04
CA ALA A 46 -1.72 11.77 3.67
C ALA A 46 -1.98 10.51 2.84
N LEU A 47 -3.00 9.71 3.20
CA LEU A 47 -3.35 8.52 2.42
C LEU A 47 -3.86 8.90 1.02
N TYR A 48 -4.71 9.92 0.88
CA TYR A 48 -5.17 10.39 -0.43
C TYR A 48 -4.02 10.80 -1.36
N ARG A 49 -3.04 11.57 -0.86
CA ARG A 49 -1.87 11.95 -1.66
C ARG A 49 -1.05 10.74 -2.13
N ARG A 50 -0.97 9.69 -1.32
CA ARG A 50 -0.29 8.44 -1.71
C ARG A 50 -1.10 7.65 -2.74
N LEU A 51 -2.43 7.62 -2.63
CA LEU A 51 -3.29 7.02 -3.65
C LEU A 51 -3.09 7.72 -4.99
N GLU A 52 -3.11 9.05 -5.01
CA GLU A 52 -2.84 9.85 -6.20
C GLU A 52 -1.44 9.59 -6.77
N LYS A 53 -0.40 9.54 -5.90
CA LYS A 53 0.98 9.23 -6.30
C LYS A 53 1.08 7.86 -6.99
N HIS A 54 0.36 6.86 -6.49
CA HIS A 54 0.42 5.48 -6.96
C HIS A 54 -0.63 5.12 -8.03
N GLY A 55 -1.49 6.07 -8.41
CA GLY A 55 -2.58 5.87 -9.38
C GLY A 55 -3.61 4.83 -8.92
N LEU A 56 -3.92 4.82 -7.62
CA LEU A 56 -4.88 3.88 -6.98
C LEU A 56 -6.24 4.52 -6.72
#